data_AF-A0A352FK21-F1
#
_entry.id   AF-A0A352FK21-F1
#
_cell.length_a   1.000
_cell.length_b   1.000
_cell.length_c   1.000
_cell.angle_alpha   90.00
_cell.angle_beta   90.00
_cell.angle_gamma   90.00
#
_symmetry.space_group_name_H-M   'P 1'
#
loop_
_entity.id
_entity.type
_entity.pdbx_description
1 polymer ?
#
loop_
_entity_poly.entity_id
_entity_poly.type
_entity_poly.pdbx_seq_one_letter_code
_entity_poly.pdbx_strand_id
1 'polypeptide(L)'
;MDVMLARQEIPMIDAAQHRRPIEFQTDNGFSIIRLSDMNDSIPATGLVHQFLVRDPDGFELEVTVEISDALAGALASRSRGRLSADSSYWLSCAERHLAEYVWENEDYPPDGKLIVDEPILDDLNLARRWGTEAQ
;
A
#
# COMPACT_ATOMS: atom_id res chain seq x y z
N MET A 1 15.11 15.29 57.72
CA MET A 1 15.47 13.92 57.32
C MET A 1 14.15 13.16 57.24
N ASP A 2 13.28 13.46 56.30
CA ASP A 2 13.38 13.18 54.85
C ASP A 2 13.45 11.68 54.58
N VAL A 3 12.29 11.06 54.39
CA VAL A 3 12.14 9.86 53.57
C VAL A 3 10.83 9.99 52.81
N MET A 4 11.00 10.22 51.52
CA MET A 4 9.99 10.41 50.48
C MET A 4 8.96 9.27 50.44
N LEU A 5 7.69 9.63 50.25
CA LEU A 5 6.74 8.72 49.63
C LEU A 5 7.26 8.40 48.22
N ALA A 6 7.66 7.16 47.99
CA ALA A 6 7.93 6.66 46.66
C ALA A 6 6.63 6.75 45.84
N ARG A 7 6.54 7.77 44.98
CA ARG A 7 5.64 7.73 43.84
C ARG A 7 6.14 6.59 42.95
N GLN A 8 5.48 5.46 43.04
CA GLN A 8 5.65 4.40 42.07
C GLN A 8 4.96 4.88 40.80
N GLU A 9 5.74 5.51 39.92
CA GLU A 9 5.32 5.77 38.55
C GLU A 9 5.06 4.40 37.91
N ILE A 10 3.79 4.11 37.66
CA ILE A 10 3.37 2.95 36.88
C ILE A 10 4.05 3.11 35.53
N PRO A 11 4.89 2.17 35.07
CA PRO A 11 5.53 2.31 33.79
C PRO A 11 4.42 2.28 32.74
N MET A 12 4.29 3.40 32.01
CA MET A 12 3.43 3.52 30.85
C MET A 12 4.02 2.66 29.74
N ILE A 13 3.89 1.34 29.88
CA ILE A 13 4.07 0.40 28.79
C ILE A 13 2.70 0.24 28.15
N ASP A 14 2.24 1.30 27.51
CA ASP A 14 1.36 1.11 26.35
C ASP A 14 2.23 1.33 25.11
N ALA A 15 3.19 0.42 24.97
CA ALA A 15 4.02 0.29 23.78
C ALA A 15 3.31 -0.63 22.78
N ALA A 16 2.00 -0.42 22.54
CA ALA A 16 1.53 -0.53 21.18
C ALA A 16 2.23 0.61 20.44
N GLN A 17 3.42 0.32 19.90
CA GLN A 17 4.08 1.17 18.92
C GLN A 17 3.06 1.35 17.79
N HIS A 18 2.27 2.41 17.86
CA HIS A 18 1.42 2.84 16.76
C HIS A 18 2.39 3.22 15.66
N ARG A 19 2.78 2.24 14.84
CA ARG A 19 3.46 2.49 13.58
C ARG A 19 2.53 3.43 12.84
N ARG A 20 2.93 4.70 12.75
CA ARG A 20 2.23 5.62 11.85
C ARG A 20 2.45 5.04 10.46
N PRO A 21 1.37 4.65 9.75
CA PRO A 21 1.54 4.07 8.44
C PRO A 21 2.14 5.12 7.51
N ILE A 22 2.83 4.66 6.46
CA ILE A 22 3.34 5.57 5.42
C ILE A 22 2.14 6.00 4.57
N GLU A 23 2.03 7.30 4.34
CA GLU A 23 1.02 7.87 3.45
C GLU A 23 1.69 8.24 2.12
N PHE A 24 1.15 7.71 1.02
CA PHE A 24 1.47 8.20 -0.32
C PHE A 24 0.56 9.39 -0.61
N GLN A 25 1.13 10.55 -0.93
CA GLN A 25 0.36 11.76 -1.25
C GLN A 25 0.45 12.08 -2.75
N THR A 26 -0.69 12.37 -3.36
CA THR A 26 -0.76 12.86 -4.73
C THR A 26 -0.73 14.39 -4.75
N ASP A 27 -0.36 14.97 -5.89
CA ASP A 27 -0.28 16.44 -6.05
C ASP A 27 -1.65 17.13 -5.93
N ASN A 28 -2.76 16.42 -6.21
CA ASN A 28 -4.12 16.92 -6.04
C ASN A 28 -4.68 16.72 -4.61
N GLY A 29 -3.85 16.28 -3.66
CA GLY A 29 -4.17 16.26 -2.23
C GLY A 29 -4.85 14.99 -1.71
N PHE A 30 -4.96 13.94 -2.53
CA PHE A 30 -5.35 12.62 -2.03
C PHE A 30 -4.19 12.01 -1.24
N SER A 31 -4.54 11.23 -0.22
CA SER A 31 -3.60 10.39 0.52
C SER A 31 -4.03 8.93 0.48
N ILE A 32 -3.07 8.04 0.28
CA ILE A 32 -3.27 6.60 0.13
C ILE A 32 -2.44 5.90 1.20
N ILE A 33 -3.09 5.03 1.97
CA ILE A 33 -2.50 4.28 3.05
C ILE A 33 -2.73 2.79 2.80
N ARG A 34 -1.67 1.98 2.90
CA ARG A 34 -1.76 0.52 2.81
C ARG A 34 -2.41 -0.02 4.08
N LEU A 35 -3.55 -0.71 3.96
CA LEU A 35 -4.20 -1.27 5.15
C LEU A 35 -3.36 -2.38 5.81
N SER A 36 -2.51 -3.07 5.04
CA SER A 36 -1.55 -4.04 5.59
C SER A 36 -0.52 -3.43 6.55
N ASP A 37 -0.25 -2.12 6.44
CA ASP A 37 0.68 -1.43 7.35
C ASP A 37 0.01 -1.05 8.68
N MET A 38 -1.33 -1.04 8.70
CA MET A 38 -2.16 -0.73 9.88
C MET A 38 -2.66 -1.99 10.59
N ASN A 39 -2.83 -3.08 9.85
CA ASN A 39 -3.41 -4.32 10.36
C ASN A 39 -2.65 -5.54 9.80
N ASP A 40 -1.89 -6.20 10.67
CA ASP A 40 -1.12 -7.42 10.34
C ASP A 40 -1.99 -8.60 9.85
N SER A 41 -3.32 -8.54 10.04
CA SER A 41 -4.25 -9.55 9.52
C SER A 41 -4.52 -9.41 8.02
N ILE A 42 -4.20 -8.26 7.42
CA ILE A 42 -4.40 -7.99 5.99
C ILE A 42 -3.11 -8.36 5.26
N PRO A 43 -3.16 -9.28 4.28
CA PRO A 43 -1.97 -9.70 3.57
C PRO A 43 -1.38 -8.56 2.72
N ALA A 44 -0.06 -8.36 2.83
CA ALA A 44 0.70 -7.45 1.98
C ALA A 44 1.15 -8.09 0.64
N THR A 45 0.74 -9.34 0.39
CA THR A 45 1.14 -10.16 -0.77
C THR A 45 -0.09 -10.63 -1.55
N GLY A 46 0.13 -11.16 -2.76
CA GLY A 46 -0.94 -11.57 -3.67
C GLY A 46 -1.24 -10.50 -4.72
N LEU A 47 -2.41 -10.59 -5.34
CA LEU A 47 -2.85 -9.72 -6.44
C LEU A 47 -4.02 -8.80 -6.05
N VAL A 48 -4.49 -8.89 -4.81
CA VAL A 48 -5.59 -8.06 -4.28
C VAL A 48 -5.07 -7.30 -3.08
N HIS A 49 -5.17 -5.98 -3.12
CA HIS A 49 -4.65 -5.10 -2.09
C HIS A 49 -5.71 -4.10 -1.66
N GLN A 50 -5.72 -3.77 -0.37
CA GLN A 50 -6.69 -2.84 0.20
C GLN A 50 -5.97 -1.59 0.72
N PHE A 51 -6.56 -0.44 0.43
CA PHE A 51 -6.03 0.87 0.76
C PHE A 51 -7.10 1.69 1.47
N LEU A 52 -6.69 2.52 2.43
CA LEU A 52 -7.50 3.65 2.88
C LEU A 52 -7.12 4.85 2.03
N VAL A 53 -8.08 5.39 1.30
CA VAL A 53 -7.92 6.60 0.50
C VAL A 53 -8.62 7.74 1.22
N ARG A 54 -7.94 8.86 1.40
CA ARG A 54 -8.53 10.09 1.93
C ARG A 54 -8.41 11.21 0.91
N ASP A 55 -9.51 11.89 0.62
CA ASP A 55 -9.54 13.05 -0.26
C ASP A 55 -9.09 14.35 0.43
N PRO A 56 -8.94 15.46 -0.31
CA PRO A 56 -8.51 16.74 0.26
C PRO A 56 -9.46 17.32 1.32
N ASP A 57 -10.74 16.95 1.28
CA ASP A 57 -11.75 17.37 2.26
C ASP A 57 -11.75 16.50 3.52
N GLY A 58 -10.96 15.43 3.52
CA GLY A 58 -10.74 14.54 4.65
C GLY A 58 -11.74 13.39 4.74
N PHE A 59 -12.58 13.17 3.72
CA PHE A 59 -13.41 11.97 3.65
C PHE A 59 -12.53 10.77 3.34
N GLU A 60 -12.89 9.60 3.89
CA GLU A 60 -12.10 8.37 3.78
C GLU A 60 -12.94 7.25 3.16
N LEU A 61 -12.33 6.49 2.25
CA LEU A 61 -12.91 5.31 1.64
C LEU A 61 -11.88 4.18 1.60
N GLU A 62 -12.30 2.98 2.00
CA GLU A 62 -11.53 1.77 1.73
C GLU A 62 -11.69 1.37 0.26
N VAL A 63 -10.56 1.29 -0.45
CA VAL A 63 -10.51 0.93 -1.86
C VAL A 63 -9.77 -0.40 -2.02
N THR A 64 -10.38 -1.32 -2.75
CA THR A 64 -9.75 -2.59 -3.16
C THR A 64 -9.20 -2.45 -4.57
N VAL A 65 -7.91 -2.75 -4.74
CA VAL A 65 -7.25 -2.81 -6.04
C VAL A 65 -6.93 -4.27 -6.36
N GLU A 66 -7.41 -4.74 -7.50
CA GLU A 66 -7.21 -6.10 -8.00
C GLU A 66 -6.38 -6.07 -9.29
N ILE A 67 -5.20 -6.71 -9.26
CA ILE A 67 -4.39 -6.94 -10.46
C ILE A 67 -4.96 -8.15 -11.18
N SER A 68 -5.35 -7.98 -12.44
CA SER A 68 -5.90 -9.09 -13.23
C SER A 68 -4.85 -10.19 -13.45
N ASP A 69 -5.30 -11.45 -13.51
CA ASP A 69 -4.43 -12.59 -13.83
C ASP A 69 -3.72 -12.43 -15.18
N ALA A 70 -4.38 -11.80 -16.15
CA ALA A 70 -3.82 -11.54 -17.47
C ALA A 70 -2.61 -10.60 -17.39
N LEU A 71 -2.76 -9.49 -16.66
CA LEU A 71 -1.68 -8.55 -16.41
C LEU A 71 -0.54 -9.19 -15.62
N ALA A 72 -0.89 -9.90 -14.55
CA ALA A 72 0.07 -10.58 -13.70
C ALA A 72 0.91 -11.58 -14.50
N GLY A 73 0.28 -12.40 -15.35
CA GLY A 73 0.94 -13.34 -16.24
C GLY A 73 1.85 -12.67 -17.27
N ALA A 74 1.43 -11.53 -17.84
CA ALA A 74 2.22 -10.76 -18.79
C ALA A 74 3.49 -10.18 -18.15
N LEU A 75 3.37 -9.57 -16.97
CA LEU A 75 4.50 -9.00 -16.23
C LEU A 75 5.44 -10.09 -15.69
N ALA A 76 4.90 -11.20 -15.18
CA ALA A 76 5.70 -12.35 -14.76
C ALA A 76 6.53 -12.92 -15.91
N SER A 77 5.92 -13.10 -17.09
CA SER A 77 6.61 -13.55 -18.30
C SER A 77 7.74 -12.59 -18.71
N ARG A 78 7.46 -11.28 -18.68
CA ARG A 78 8.44 -10.23 -19.01
C ARG A 78 9.60 -10.17 -18.02
N SER A 79 9.35 -10.46 -16.75
CA SER A 79 10.38 -10.55 -15.71
C SER A 79 11.23 -11.83 -15.78
N ARG A 80 10.98 -12.72 -16.75
CA ARG A 80 11.57 -14.06 -16.86
C ARG A 80 11.28 -14.93 -15.61
N GLY A 81 10.07 -14.82 -15.07
CA GLY A 81 9.62 -15.59 -13.91
C GLY A 81 10.18 -15.12 -12.56
N ARG A 82 10.81 -13.94 -12.50
CA ARG A 82 11.29 -13.36 -11.22
C ARG A 82 10.18 -12.79 -10.36
N LEU A 83 9.06 -12.39 -10.96
CA LEU A 83 7.87 -11.94 -10.25
C LEU A 83 6.99 -13.14 -9.89
N SER A 84 7.08 -13.61 -8.65
CA SER A 84 6.09 -14.51 -8.05
C SER A 84 4.84 -13.73 -7.61
N ALA A 85 3.72 -14.41 -7.40
CA ALA A 85 2.49 -13.81 -6.87
C ALA A 85 2.66 -13.20 -5.47
N ASP A 86 3.62 -13.69 -4.68
CA ASP A 86 3.90 -13.17 -3.34
C ASP A 86 4.88 -11.99 -3.33
N SER A 87 5.31 -11.52 -4.50
CA SER A 87 6.23 -10.40 -4.62
C SER A 87 5.60 -9.10 -4.12
N SER A 88 6.31 -8.34 -3.29
CA SER A 88 5.91 -6.98 -2.87
C SER A 88 5.79 -6.00 -4.04
N TYR A 89 6.27 -6.38 -5.22
CA TYR A 89 6.00 -5.70 -6.48
C TYR A 89 4.51 -5.40 -6.68
N TRP A 90 3.63 -6.37 -6.40
CA TRP A 90 2.20 -6.24 -6.69
C TRP A 90 1.54 -5.17 -5.82
N LEU A 91 1.95 -5.05 -4.56
CA LEU A 91 1.49 -4.00 -3.66
C LEU A 91 1.88 -2.60 -4.19
N SER A 92 3.14 -2.43 -4.62
CA SER A 92 3.59 -1.17 -5.21
C SER A 92 2.97 -0.88 -6.59
N CYS A 93 2.66 -1.94 -7.35
CA CYS A 93 1.92 -1.84 -8.61
C CYS A 93 0.52 -1.30 -8.34
N ALA A 94 -0.22 -1.93 -7.43
CA ALA A 94 -1.58 -1.52 -7.06
C ALA A 94 -1.64 -0.09 -6.51
N GLU A 95 -0.72 0.28 -5.62
CA GLU A 95 -0.65 1.64 -5.05
C GLU A 95 -0.49 2.72 -6.12
N ARG A 96 0.39 2.48 -7.10
CA ARG A 96 0.66 3.44 -8.17
C ARG A 96 -0.49 3.56 -9.16
N HIS A 97 -1.17 2.46 -9.48
CA HIS A 97 -2.40 2.52 -10.30
C HIS A 97 -3.53 3.26 -9.59
N LEU A 98 -3.67 3.06 -8.28
CA LEU A 98 -4.63 3.81 -7.48
C LEU A 98 -4.28 5.29 -7.41
N ALA A 99 -3.01 5.62 -7.22
CA ALA A 99 -2.52 7.00 -7.22
C ALA A 99 -2.78 7.70 -8.57
N GLU A 100 -2.50 7.03 -9.68
CA GLU A 100 -2.81 7.54 -11.02
C GLU A 100 -4.33 7.77 -11.17
N TYR A 101 -5.15 6.79 -10.78
CA TYR A 101 -6.60 6.89 -10.89
C TYR A 101 -7.15 8.11 -10.15
N VAL A 102 -6.84 8.28 -8.86
CA VAL A 102 -7.37 9.39 -8.06
C VAL A 102 -6.78 10.74 -8.47
N TRP A 103 -5.60 10.73 -9.08
CA TRP A 103 -5.01 11.93 -9.67
C TRP A 103 -5.73 12.33 -10.97
N GLU A 104 -5.99 11.39 -11.88
CA GLU A 104 -6.64 11.65 -13.17
C GLU A 104 -8.14 11.96 -13.04
N ASN A 105 -8.85 11.28 -12.13
CA ASN A 105 -10.30 11.36 -12.01
C ASN A 105 -10.77 12.33 -10.92
N GLU A 106 -9.88 12.75 -10.03
CA GLU A 106 -10.19 13.58 -8.85
C GLU A 106 -11.32 12.99 -7.97
N ASP A 107 -11.50 11.67 -8.00
CA ASP A 107 -12.53 10.94 -7.28
C ASP A 107 -12.09 9.49 -7.00
N TYR A 108 -12.83 8.81 -6.14
CA TYR A 108 -12.62 7.40 -5.82
C TYR A 108 -13.07 6.48 -6.97
N PRO A 109 -12.47 5.28 -7.11
CA PRO A 109 -13.00 4.27 -8.00
C PRO A 109 -14.46 3.93 -7.66
N PRO A 110 -15.32 3.73 -8.67
CA PRO A 110 -16.71 3.34 -8.43
C PRO A 110 -16.76 2.04 -7.62
N ASP A 111 -17.73 1.96 -6.71
CA ASP A 111 -17.91 0.84 -5.78
C ASP A 111 -16.72 0.56 -4.85
N GLY A 112 -15.76 1.50 -4.74
CA GLY A 112 -14.54 1.32 -3.96
C GLY A 112 -13.63 0.22 -4.52
N LYS A 113 -13.71 -0.06 -5.83
CA LYS A 113 -12.93 -1.11 -6.48
C LYS A 113 -12.25 -0.62 -7.75
N LEU A 114 -10.95 -0.90 -7.88
CA LEU A 114 -10.16 -0.69 -9.09
C LEU A 114 -9.64 -2.03 -9.60
N ILE A 115 -9.89 -2.34 -10.87
CA ILE A 115 -9.30 -3.51 -11.54
C ILE A 115 -8.20 -3.01 -12.47
N VAL A 116 -7.01 -3.56 -12.32
CA VAL A 116 -5.84 -3.22 -13.14
C VAL A 116 -5.60 -4.34 -14.13
N ASP A 117 -5.87 -4.07 -15.41
CA ASP A 117 -5.73 -5.01 -16.51
C ASP A 117 -4.67 -4.62 -17.54
N GLU A 118 -4.25 -3.35 -17.55
CA GLU A 118 -3.19 -2.86 -18.41
C GLU A 118 -1.97 -2.34 -17.62
N PRO A 119 -0.73 -2.63 -18.05
CA PRO A 119 0.46 -2.09 -17.41
C PRO A 119 0.73 -0.65 -17.84
N ILE A 120 1.13 0.20 -16.89
CA ILE A 120 1.74 1.48 -17.24
C ILE A 120 3.25 1.34 -17.50
N LEU A 121 3.88 2.35 -18.09
CA LEU A 121 5.30 2.31 -18.45
C LEU A 121 6.19 1.98 -17.23
N ASP A 122 5.84 2.48 -16.06
CA ASP A 122 6.57 2.24 -14.82
C ASP A 122 6.51 0.78 -14.36
N ASP A 123 5.36 0.10 -14.55
CA ASP A 123 5.27 -1.35 -14.29
C ASP A 123 6.25 -2.11 -15.16
N LEU A 124 6.27 -1.79 -16.44
CA LEU A 124 7.12 -2.46 -17.42
C LEU A 124 8.61 -2.28 -17.10
N ASN A 125 8.98 -1.09 -16.62
CA ASN A 125 10.35 -0.76 -16.22
C ASN A 125 10.74 -1.43 -14.91
N LEU A 126 9.87 -1.40 -13.90
CA LEU A 126 10.09 -1.99 -12.59
C LEU A 126 10.13 -3.51 -12.67
N ALA A 127 9.17 -4.14 -13.36
CA ALA A 127 9.12 -5.60 -13.54
C ALA A 127 10.41 -6.14 -14.20
N ARG A 128 11.01 -5.37 -15.11
CA ARG A 128 12.27 -5.75 -15.77
C ARG A 128 13.46 -5.76 -14.78
N ARG A 129 13.46 -4.85 -13.81
CA ARG A 129 14.57 -4.63 -12.86
C ARG A 129 14.35 -5.33 -11.52
N TRP A 130 13.14 -5.82 -11.25
CA TRP A 130 12.79 -6.44 -10.00
C TRP A 130 13.69 -7.63 -9.66
N GLY A 131 14.20 -7.67 -8.43
CA GLY A 131 15.10 -8.70 -7.93
C GLY A 131 16.52 -8.67 -8.52
N THR A 132 16.93 -7.57 -9.17
CA THR A 132 18.31 -7.41 -9.70
C THR A 132 19.23 -6.65 -8.74
N GLU A 133 18.73 -6.21 -7.57
CA GLU A 133 19.59 -5.81 -6.47
C GLU A 133 20.20 -7.08 -5.86
N ALA A 134 21.50 -7.26 -6.10
CA ALA A 134 22.30 -8.30 -5.49
C ALA A 134 22.27 -8.12 -3.97
N GLN A 135 21.99 -9.22 -3.26
CA GLN A 135 22.51 -9.42 -1.90
C GLN A 135 24.04 -9.38 -1.91
#